data_AF-A0A7D5QKF9-F1
#
_entry.id   AF-A0A7D5QKF9-F1
#
_cell.length_a   1.000
_cell.length_b   1.000
_cell.length_c   1.000
_cell.angle_alpha   90.00
_cell.angle_beta   90.00
_cell.angle_gamma   90.00
#
_symmetry.space_group_name_H-M   'P 1'
#
loop_
_entity.id
_entity.type
_entity.pdbx_description
1 polymer ?
#
loop_
_entity_poly.entity_id
_entity_poly.type
_entity_poly.pdbx_seq_one_letter_code
_entity_poly.pdbx_strand_id
1 'polypeptide(L)'
;MTIIEKGLNIAQTVAHGASRDYPYNHLIRQRPESYRISNPAPENTLDDLLSVINKDGASLKPFKSQLGIDKTEILKFYVAFADQHRLPFSENLTQILKQAEELVGTIEHKFREKGRPITITEQLNIALELFKGDLSKALINLAVATRAVARGCDTRLVPQIPTPPSRILNWQKVAAPFGFSPHDEDPAGDTYHFWEAMVLAISACERDGLYNRFTGTIAEFMGRITPEATEILRHKICRKEGKTHPEADILGFEIGKALALILPTSQ
;
A
#
# COMPACT_ATOMS: atom_id res chain seq x y z
N MET A 1 22.05 -6.40 -14.89
CA MET A 1 20.64 -6.57 -15.29
C MET A 1 20.18 -5.26 -15.92
N THR A 2 19.78 -5.29 -17.19
CA THR A 2 19.30 -4.12 -17.93
C THR A 2 17.93 -3.67 -17.42
N ILE A 3 17.55 -2.44 -17.75
CA ILE A 3 16.22 -1.90 -17.42
C ILE A 3 15.08 -2.73 -18.04
N ILE A 4 15.29 -3.26 -19.24
CA ILE A 4 14.34 -4.13 -19.96
C ILE A 4 14.19 -5.47 -19.22
N GLU A 5 15.29 -6.06 -18.77
CA GLU A 5 15.25 -7.29 -17.95
C GLU A 5 14.51 -7.06 -16.62
N LYS A 6 14.68 -5.90 -15.99
CA LYS A 6 13.91 -5.53 -14.78
C LYS A 6 12.41 -5.39 -15.10
N GLY A 7 12.05 -4.80 -16.24
CA GLY A 7 10.64 -4.68 -16.68
C GLY A 7 9.98 -6.01 -17.02
N LEU A 8 10.69 -6.91 -17.73
CA LEU A 8 10.20 -8.27 -18.02
C LEU A 8 10.01 -9.09 -16.74
N ASN A 9 10.87 -8.89 -15.74
CA ASN A 9 10.69 -9.50 -14.42
C ASN A 9 9.43 -8.98 -13.70
N ILE A 10 8.97 -7.75 -13.93
CA ILE A 10 7.72 -7.23 -13.35
C ILE A 10 6.53 -8.02 -13.90
N ALA A 11 6.42 -8.17 -15.22
CA ALA A 11 5.33 -8.92 -15.84
C ALA A 11 5.31 -10.39 -15.40
N GLN A 12 6.48 -11.04 -15.34
CA GLN A 12 6.60 -12.39 -14.80
C GLN A 12 6.22 -12.47 -13.32
N THR A 13 6.60 -11.47 -12.52
CA THR A 13 6.24 -11.38 -11.09
C THR A 13 4.74 -11.25 -10.90
N VAL A 14 4.08 -10.39 -11.68
CA VAL A 14 2.62 -10.21 -11.65
C VAL A 14 1.92 -11.52 -12.00
N ALA A 15 2.29 -12.15 -13.11
CA ALA A 15 1.71 -13.43 -13.53
C ALA A 15 1.93 -14.54 -12.49
N HIS A 16 3.14 -14.59 -11.92
CA HIS A 16 3.50 -15.56 -10.88
C HIS A 16 2.70 -15.32 -9.59
N GLY A 17 2.57 -14.06 -9.15
CA GLY A 17 1.74 -13.66 -8.02
C GLY A 17 0.26 -14.03 -8.21
N ALA A 18 -0.31 -13.68 -9.36
CA ALA A 18 -1.69 -14.00 -9.72
C ALA A 18 -2.00 -15.51 -9.71
N SER A 19 -1.01 -16.34 -10.07
CA SER A 19 -1.14 -17.80 -10.12
C SER A 19 -1.05 -18.50 -8.75
N ARG A 20 -0.51 -17.82 -7.73
CA ARG A 20 -0.20 -18.40 -6.43
C ARG A 20 -1.35 -18.21 -5.44
N ASP A 21 -1.65 -19.27 -4.71
CA ASP A 21 -2.53 -19.17 -3.54
C ASP A 21 -1.79 -18.53 -2.38
N TYR A 22 -2.51 -17.66 -1.68
CA TYR A 22 -2.03 -17.04 -0.47
C TYR A 22 -2.17 -18.04 0.71
N PRO A 23 -1.07 -18.35 1.45
CA PRO A 23 -1.06 -19.46 2.41
C PRO A 23 -2.08 -19.32 3.56
N TYR A 24 -2.51 -18.09 3.88
CA TYR A 24 -3.49 -17.83 4.93
C TYR A 24 -4.86 -17.38 4.40
N ASN A 25 -5.17 -17.63 3.13
CA ASN A 25 -6.45 -17.22 2.50
C ASN A 25 -7.66 -17.80 3.25
N HIS A 26 -7.51 -18.97 3.86
CA HIS A 26 -8.54 -19.62 4.68
C HIS A 26 -8.86 -18.86 5.98
N LEU A 27 -7.91 -18.08 6.52
CA LEU A 27 -8.10 -17.28 7.73
C LEU A 27 -8.89 -16.00 7.42
N ILE A 28 -8.62 -15.37 6.26
CA ILE A 28 -9.22 -14.10 5.84
C ILE A 28 -10.75 -14.21 5.63
N ARG A 29 -11.26 -15.40 5.32
CA ARG A 29 -12.69 -15.64 5.05
C ARG A 29 -13.60 -15.59 6.30
N GLN A 30 -13.06 -15.41 7.51
CA GLN A 30 -13.86 -15.31 8.72
C GLN A 30 -14.39 -13.88 8.88
N ARG A 31 -15.61 -13.63 8.37
CA ARG A 31 -16.25 -12.31 8.37
C ARG A 31 -16.30 -11.70 9.78
N PRO A 32 -15.83 -10.45 9.96
CA PRO A 32 -16.11 -9.71 11.19
C PRO A 32 -17.61 -9.40 11.31
N GLU A 33 -18.09 -9.26 12.55
CA GLU A 33 -19.40 -8.67 12.84
C GLU A 33 -19.49 -7.27 12.21
N SER A 34 -20.67 -6.88 11.72
CA SER A 34 -20.89 -5.61 11.03
C SER A 34 -20.45 -4.41 11.89
N TYR A 35 -19.28 -3.85 11.61
CA TYR A 35 -18.84 -2.61 12.24
C TYR A 35 -19.67 -1.44 11.68
N ARG A 36 -20.09 -0.52 12.55
CA ARG A 36 -20.89 0.67 12.18
C ARG A 36 -20.06 1.82 11.60
N ILE A 37 -18.74 1.63 11.39
CA ILE A 37 -17.82 2.67 10.91
C ILE A 37 -17.11 2.19 9.66
N SER A 38 -17.04 3.07 8.67
CA SER A 38 -16.33 2.92 7.40
C SER A 38 -15.35 4.07 7.19
N ASN A 39 -14.45 3.90 6.22
CA ASN A 39 -13.70 4.99 5.62
C ASN A 39 -14.67 6.00 4.98
N PRO A 40 -14.18 7.22 4.70
CA PRO A 40 -14.97 8.23 4.00
C PRO A 40 -15.46 7.69 2.66
N ALA A 41 -16.59 8.22 2.18
CA ALA A 41 -17.02 7.95 0.82
C ALA A 41 -15.92 8.38 -0.17
N PRO A 42 -15.76 7.70 -1.32
CA PRO A 42 -14.69 7.97 -2.28
C PRO A 42 -14.55 9.45 -2.65
N GLU A 43 -15.67 10.13 -2.87
CA GLU A 43 -15.74 11.55 -3.22
C GLU A 43 -15.22 12.50 -2.12
N ASN A 44 -15.25 12.07 -0.86
CA ASN A 44 -14.82 12.86 0.29
C ASN A 44 -13.41 12.48 0.77
N THR A 45 -12.85 11.37 0.26
CA THR A 45 -11.61 10.81 0.80
C THR A 45 -10.42 11.75 0.62
N LEU A 46 -10.33 12.46 -0.51
CA LEU A 46 -9.25 13.42 -0.75
C LEU A 46 -9.28 14.58 0.26
N ASP A 47 -10.47 15.16 0.48
CA ASP A 47 -10.65 16.29 1.39
C ASP A 47 -10.32 15.90 2.83
N ASP A 48 -10.75 14.72 3.26
CA ASP A 48 -10.45 14.18 4.59
C ASP A 48 -8.95 13.97 4.78
N LEU A 49 -8.25 13.40 3.80
CA LEU A 49 -6.78 13.22 3.88
C LEU A 49 -6.05 14.57 3.86
N LEU A 50 -6.48 15.53 3.03
CA LEU A 50 -5.92 16.88 2.99
C LEU A 50 -6.09 17.61 4.32
N SER A 51 -7.20 17.40 5.04
CA SER A 51 -7.43 18.00 6.35
C SER A 51 -6.34 17.62 7.36
N VAL A 52 -5.88 16.37 7.32
CA VAL A 52 -4.80 15.86 8.18
C VAL A 52 -3.45 16.38 7.71
N ILE A 53 -3.17 16.29 6.40
CA ILE A 53 -1.91 16.72 5.79
C ILE A 53 -1.63 18.20 6.09
N ASN A 54 -2.65 19.06 5.93
CA ASN A 54 -2.53 20.50 6.11
C ASN A 54 -2.41 20.89 7.58
N LYS A 55 -3.10 20.17 8.49
CA LYS A 55 -3.05 20.44 9.93
C LYS A 55 -1.62 20.32 10.50
N ASP A 56 -0.89 19.31 10.05
CA ASP A 56 0.45 19.02 10.57
C ASP A 56 1.59 19.63 9.73
N GLY A 57 1.24 20.42 8.71
CA GLY A 57 2.23 21.03 7.80
C GLY A 57 3.10 20.00 7.09
N ALA A 58 2.51 18.86 6.72
CA ALA A 58 3.25 17.72 6.21
C ALA A 58 3.90 18.04 4.84
N SER A 59 5.08 17.48 4.61
CA SER A 59 5.86 17.70 3.39
C SER A 59 5.95 16.43 2.54
N LEU A 60 5.67 16.57 1.25
CA LEU A 60 5.85 15.49 0.27
C LEU A 60 7.23 15.62 -0.38
N LYS A 61 8.11 14.68 -0.05
CA LYS A 61 9.43 14.54 -0.67
C LYS A 61 9.36 13.55 -1.85
N PRO A 62 9.95 13.86 -3.01
CA PRO A 62 10.03 12.91 -4.11
C PRO A 62 10.72 11.60 -3.71
N PHE A 63 10.11 10.47 -4.02
CA PHE A 63 10.58 9.14 -3.69
C PHE A 63 11.90 8.80 -4.41
N LYS A 64 12.09 9.27 -5.65
CA LYS A 64 13.25 8.93 -6.50
C LYS A 64 14.50 9.78 -6.25
N SER A 65 14.38 10.91 -5.55
CA SER A 65 15.49 11.85 -5.37
C SER A 65 15.77 12.27 -3.93
N GLN A 66 14.76 12.32 -3.05
CA GLN A 66 14.92 12.91 -1.72
C GLN A 66 14.58 11.97 -0.57
N LEU A 67 13.96 10.82 -0.84
CA LEU A 67 13.63 9.84 0.20
C LEU A 67 14.80 8.92 0.58
N GLY A 68 15.95 9.06 -0.08
CA GLY A 68 17.11 8.19 0.14
C GLY A 68 16.99 6.80 -0.49
N ILE A 69 16.00 6.60 -1.38
CA ILE A 69 15.94 5.40 -2.23
C ILE A 69 16.92 5.62 -3.40
N ASP A 70 17.94 4.76 -3.49
CA ASP A 70 18.85 4.79 -4.62
C ASP A 70 18.08 4.56 -5.93
N LYS A 71 18.40 5.33 -6.98
CA LYS A 71 17.74 5.20 -8.28
C LYS A 71 17.76 3.75 -8.75
N THR A 72 18.86 3.04 -8.61
CA THR A 72 19.02 1.64 -9.06
C THR A 72 18.07 0.65 -8.35
N GLU A 73 17.55 1.03 -7.18
CA GLU A 73 16.67 0.26 -6.31
C GLU A 73 15.18 0.60 -6.49
N ILE A 74 14.83 1.70 -7.18
CA ILE A 74 13.42 2.14 -7.30
C ILE A 74 12.52 1.08 -7.96
N LEU A 75 13.05 0.30 -8.90
CA LEU A 75 12.29 -0.77 -9.54
C LEU A 75 12.09 -1.95 -8.60
N LYS A 76 13.04 -2.23 -7.68
CA LYS A 76 12.84 -3.23 -6.63
C LYS A 76 11.79 -2.75 -5.64
N PHE A 77 11.80 -1.46 -5.32
CA PHE A 77 10.77 -0.81 -4.51
C PHE A 77 9.38 -0.96 -5.14
N TYR A 78 9.21 -0.75 -6.45
CA TYR A 78 7.92 -0.99 -7.10
C TYR A 78 7.52 -2.46 -7.08
N VAL A 79 8.47 -3.37 -7.37
CA VAL A 79 8.21 -4.81 -7.32
C VAL A 79 7.88 -5.30 -5.91
N ALA A 80 8.29 -4.58 -4.85
CA ALA A 80 7.94 -4.89 -3.47
C ALA A 80 6.42 -4.89 -3.24
N PHE A 81 5.66 -4.14 -4.03
CA PHE A 81 4.20 -4.10 -3.98
C PHE A 81 3.54 -5.25 -4.77
N ALA A 82 4.32 -6.05 -5.51
CA ALA A 82 3.78 -7.22 -6.18
C ALA A 82 3.61 -8.40 -5.22
N ASP A 83 2.59 -9.23 -5.47
CA ASP A 83 2.19 -10.32 -4.57
C ASP A 83 3.29 -11.31 -4.22
N GLN A 84 4.06 -11.78 -5.21
CA GLN A 84 5.12 -12.74 -4.97
C GLN A 84 6.30 -12.53 -5.94
N HIS A 85 7.40 -11.99 -5.42
CA HIS A 85 8.66 -11.87 -6.15
C HIS A 85 9.82 -12.60 -5.46
N ARG A 86 10.90 -12.87 -6.20
CA ARG A 86 12.14 -13.44 -5.63
C ARG A 86 13.21 -12.39 -5.32
N LEU A 87 12.89 -11.11 -5.46
CA LEU A 87 13.88 -10.05 -5.24
C LEU A 87 14.37 -10.04 -3.78
N PRO A 88 15.69 -9.93 -3.56
CA PRO A 88 16.27 -9.77 -2.24
C PRO A 88 15.92 -8.40 -1.65
N PHE A 89 15.94 -8.34 -0.32
CA PHE A 89 15.68 -7.13 0.44
C PHE A 89 16.73 -6.04 0.19
N SER A 90 16.31 -4.77 0.19
CA SER A 90 17.21 -3.62 -0.03
C SER A 90 17.51 -2.92 1.30
N GLU A 91 18.79 -2.78 1.63
CA GLU A 91 19.23 -2.14 2.89
C GLU A 91 18.75 -0.69 3.03
N ASN A 92 18.64 0.02 1.91
CA ASN A 92 18.11 1.39 1.88
C ASN A 92 16.61 1.44 2.22
N LEU A 93 15.84 0.43 1.78
CA LEU A 93 14.43 0.32 2.17
C LEU A 93 14.29 0.01 3.66
N THR A 94 15.18 -0.78 4.24
CA THR A 94 15.20 -1.05 5.69
C THR A 94 15.21 0.23 6.51
N GLN A 95 16.01 1.22 6.10
CA GLN A 95 16.15 2.48 6.85
C GLN A 95 14.84 3.28 6.89
N ILE A 96 14.09 3.28 5.79
CA ILE A 96 12.79 3.92 5.68
C ILE A 96 11.75 3.16 6.53
N LEU A 97 11.86 1.83 6.58
CA LEU A 97 10.89 0.92 7.20
C LEU A 97 11.20 0.58 8.66
N LYS A 98 12.18 1.23 9.30
CA LYS A 98 12.58 0.93 10.70
C LYS A 98 11.44 1.05 11.70
N GLN A 99 10.51 1.99 11.46
CA GLN A 99 9.38 2.26 12.36
C GLN A 99 8.07 1.62 11.88
N ALA A 100 8.13 0.74 10.86
CA ALA A 100 6.95 0.06 10.33
C ALA A 100 6.24 -0.78 11.42
N GLU A 101 6.99 -1.45 12.29
CA GLU A 101 6.40 -2.22 13.39
C GLU A 101 5.71 -1.32 14.42
N GLU A 102 6.35 -0.21 14.79
CA GLU A 102 5.81 0.78 15.72
C GLU A 102 4.53 1.43 15.18
N LEU A 103 4.49 1.71 13.87
CA LEU A 103 3.30 2.23 13.20
C LEU A 103 2.10 1.29 13.36
N VAL A 104 2.25 0.02 12.98
CA VAL A 104 1.16 -0.97 13.09
C VAL A 104 0.78 -1.18 14.54
N GLY A 105 1.77 -1.28 15.44
CA GLY A 105 1.52 -1.40 16.89
C GLY A 105 0.69 -0.24 17.44
N THR A 106 0.95 0.98 16.97
CA THR A 106 0.19 2.18 17.33
C THR A 106 -1.24 2.14 16.78
N ILE A 107 -1.43 1.71 15.53
CA ILE A 107 -2.77 1.53 14.94
C ILE A 107 -3.57 0.47 15.72
N GLU A 108 -2.96 -0.67 16.03
CA GLU A 108 -3.59 -1.74 16.83
C GLU A 108 -3.93 -1.26 18.25
N HIS A 109 -3.07 -0.42 18.85
CA HIS A 109 -3.34 0.20 20.14
C HIS A 109 -4.52 1.16 20.06
N LYS A 110 -4.56 2.05 19.07
CA LYS A 110 -5.68 2.98 18.84
C LYS A 110 -7.00 2.24 18.60
N PHE A 111 -6.97 1.12 17.89
CA PHE A 111 -8.13 0.23 17.73
C PHE A 111 -8.67 -0.25 19.09
N ARG A 112 -7.78 -0.73 19.97
CA ARG A 112 -8.17 -1.17 21.33
C ARG A 112 -8.70 -0.01 22.18
N GLU A 113 -8.07 1.15 22.14
CA GLU A 113 -8.50 2.34 22.89
C GLU A 113 -9.89 2.83 22.47
N LYS A 114 -10.16 2.87 21.16
CA LYS A 114 -11.43 3.38 20.62
C LYS A 114 -12.54 2.32 20.63
N GLY A 115 -12.20 1.04 20.73
CA GLY A 115 -13.15 -0.06 20.63
C GLY A 115 -13.81 -0.18 19.25
N ARG A 116 -13.18 0.36 18.20
CA ARG A 116 -13.70 0.37 16.83
C ARG A 116 -12.57 0.37 15.78
N PRO A 117 -12.85 -0.05 14.53
CA PRO A 117 -11.89 0.04 13.43
C PRO A 117 -11.35 1.46 13.21
N ILE A 118 -10.15 1.54 12.65
CA ILE A 118 -9.38 2.76 12.40
C ILE A 118 -9.42 3.09 10.90
N THR A 119 -9.88 4.30 10.57
CA THR A 119 -10.04 4.74 9.18
C THR A 119 -8.70 5.09 8.54
N ILE A 120 -8.64 5.13 7.21
CA ILE A 120 -7.44 5.58 6.48
C ILE A 120 -6.98 6.99 6.88
N THR A 121 -7.91 7.89 7.19
CA THR A 121 -7.62 9.24 7.68
C THR A 121 -6.93 9.19 9.04
N GLU A 122 -7.40 8.35 9.95
CA GLU A 122 -6.78 8.16 11.27
C GLU A 122 -5.42 7.45 11.17
N GLN A 123 -5.29 6.46 10.27
CA GLN A 123 -4.02 5.79 9.98
C GLN A 123 -2.98 6.78 9.46
N LEU A 124 -3.37 7.69 8.55
CA LEU A 124 -2.49 8.74 8.05
C LEU A 124 -2.07 9.71 9.16
N ASN A 125 -3.00 10.15 10.01
CA ASN A 125 -2.68 11.02 11.14
C ASN A 125 -1.66 10.36 12.09
N ILE A 126 -1.87 9.08 12.46
CA ILE A 126 -0.92 8.32 13.28
C ILE A 126 0.46 8.26 12.61
N ALA A 127 0.50 7.97 11.31
CA ALA A 127 1.74 7.90 10.58
C ALA A 127 2.46 9.25 10.52
N LEU A 128 1.74 10.34 10.25
CA LEU A 128 2.33 11.69 10.19
C LEU A 128 2.87 12.15 11.55
N GLU A 129 2.20 11.81 12.66
CA GLU A 129 2.72 12.05 14.01
C GLU A 129 4.04 11.30 14.23
N LEU A 130 4.09 10.01 13.87
CA LEU A 130 5.27 9.16 14.05
C LEU A 130 6.45 9.63 13.17
N PHE A 131 6.17 10.01 11.93
CA PHE A 131 7.18 10.45 10.96
C PHE A 131 7.39 11.97 10.93
N LYS A 132 6.90 12.70 11.94
CA LYS A 132 7.11 14.14 12.14
C LYS A 132 6.76 14.97 10.89
N GLY A 133 5.62 14.67 10.26
CA GLY A 133 5.14 15.36 9.07
C GLY A 133 5.84 14.99 7.76
N ASP A 134 6.74 13.99 7.73
CA ASP A 134 7.31 13.46 6.48
C ASP A 134 6.28 12.55 5.79
N LEU A 135 5.45 13.14 4.91
CA LEU A 135 4.33 12.45 4.25
C LEU A 135 4.83 11.26 3.42
N SER A 136 5.99 11.41 2.77
CA SER A 136 6.57 10.34 1.95
C SER A 136 6.92 9.11 2.77
N LYS A 137 7.56 9.31 3.93
CA LYS A 137 7.86 8.20 4.85
C LYS A 137 6.59 7.60 5.44
N ALA A 138 5.62 8.43 5.79
CA ALA A 138 4.33 7.99 6.32
C ALA A 138 3.60 7.06 5.34
N LEU A 139 3.44 7.47 4.07
CA LEU A 139 2.75 6.69 3.06
C LEU A 139 3.44 5.36 2.76
N ILE A 140 4.78 5.36 2.69
CA ILE A 140 5.54 4.14 2.41
C ILE A 140 5.48 3.15 3.57
N ASN A 141 5.57 3.64 4.80
CA ASN A 141 5.42 2.79 5.97
C ASN A 141 3.99 2.27 6.09
N LEU A 142 2.97 3.08 5.79
CA LEU A 142 1.57 2.61 5.74
C LEU A 142 1.42 1.49 4.71
N ALA A 143 1.85 1.70 3.47
CA ALA A 143 1.78 0.70 2.40
C ALA A 143 2.44 -0.63 2.83
N VAL A 144 3.71 -0.59 3.23
CA VAL A 144 4.47 -1.80 3.52
C VAL A 144 4.02 -2.48 4.83
N ALA A 145 3.75 -1.72 5.88
CA ALA A 145 3.46 -2.30 7.19
C ALA A 145 2.04 -2.90 7.25
N THR A 146 1.05 -2.23 6.65
CA THR A 146 -0.31 -2.77 6.56
C THR A 146 -0.36 -4.02 5.68
N ARG A 147 0.36 -4.02 4.54
CA ARG A 147 0.54 -5.22 3.69
C ARG A 147 1.15 -6.36 4.48
N ALA A 148 2.22 -6.09 5.22
CA ALA A 148 2.94 -7.11 5.96
C ALA A 148 2.04 -7.83 6.97
N VAL A 149 1.17 -7.12 7.67
CA VAL A 149 0.28 -7.71 8.67
C VAL A 149 -0.93 -8.38 8.03
N ALA A 150 -1.51 -7.75 7.00
CA ALA A 150 -2.63 -8.35 6.25
C ALA A 150 -2.23 -9.68 5.61
N ARG A 151 -0.98 -9.79 5.14
CA ARG A 151 -0.48 -10.99 4.46
C ARG A 151 0.32 -11.94 5.36
N GLY A 152 0.95 -11.50 6.43
CA GLY A 152 1.76 -12.38 7.30
C GLY A 152 2.80 -13.26 6.60
N CYS A 153 3.18 -12.91 5.37
CA CYS A 153 4.14 -13.63 4.54
C CYS A 153 5.16 -12.69 3.86
N ASP A 154 5.05 -11.38 4.11
CA ASP A 154 5.97 -10.36 3.59
C ASP A 154 7.12 -10.04 4.56
N THR A 155 7.58 -11.07 5.28
CA THR A 155 8.79 -11.04 6.13
C THR A 155 10.07 -10.71 5.35
N ARG A 156 10.00 -10.66 4.01
CA ARG A 156 11.11 -10.22 3.14
C ARG A 156 11.34 -8.72 3.18
N LEU A 157 10.28 -7.92 3.36
CA LEU A 157 10.35 -6.45 3.32
C LEU A 157 10.41 -5.84 4.72
N VAL A 158 9.79 -6.50 5.69
CA VAL A 158 9.77 -6.08 7.09
C VAL A 158 9.88 -7.32 7.97
N PRO A 159 11.04 -8.00 7.99
CA PRO A 159 11.26 -9.21 8.78
C PRO A 159 11.00 -9.00 10.27
N GLN A 160 11.12 -7.76 10.74
CA GLN A 160 10.93 -7.38 12.13
C GLN A 160 9.48 -7.46 12.58
N ILE A 161 8.47 -7.43 11.69
CA ILE A 161 7.05 -7.44 12.10
C ILE A 161 6.60 -8.89 12.32
N PRO A 162 6.40 -9.34 13.57
CA PRO A 162 5.94 -10.70 13.82
C PRO A 162 4.46 -10.78 13.45
N THR A 163 4.12 -11.74 12.59
CA THR A 163 2.76 -11.87 12.02
C THR A 163 2.19 -13.26 12.26
N PRO A 164 1.98 -13.66 13.53
CA PRO A 164 1.32 -14.93 13.83
C PRO A 164 -0.12 -14.92 13.26
N PRO A 165 -0.70 -16.09 12.95
CA PRO A 165 -2.07 -16.20 12.44
C PRO A 165 -3.12 -15.40 13.23
N SER A 166 -2.99 -15.33 14.55
CA SER A 166 -3.88 -14.56 15.42
C SER A 166 -3.82 -13.05 15.18
N ARG A 167 -2.65 -12.51 14.83
CA ARG A 167 -2.48 -11.09 14.50
C ARG A 167 -3.11 -10.77 13.15
N ILE A 168 -2.95 -11.66 12.16
CA ILE A 168 -3.58 -11.54 10.84
C ILE A 168 -5.11 -11.48 10.98
N LEU A 169 -5.68 -12.42 11.74
CA LEU A 169 -7.12 -12.45 12.04
C LEU A 169 -7.60 -11.21 12.78
N ASN A 170 -6.82 -10.71 13.74
CA ASN A 170 -7.15 -9.47 14.45
C ASN A 170 -7.10 -8.25 13.51
N TRP A 171 -6.15 -8.21 12.59
CA TRP A 171 -5.96 -7.07 11.68
C TRP A 171 -7.18 -6.81 10.79
N GLN A 172 -7.95 -7.85 10.43
CA GLN A 172 -9.22 -7.71 9.71
C GLN A 172 -10.27 -6.86 10.43
N LYS A 173 -10.13 -6.70 11.76
CA LYS A 173 -11.00 -5.89 12.61
C LYS A 173 -10.43 -4.50 12.86
N VAL A 174 -9.12 -4.34 12.67
CA VAL A 174 -8.39 -3.10 12.97
C VAL A 174 -8.64 -2.05 11.88
N ALA A 175 -8.60 -2.46 10.61
CA ALA A 175 -8.82 -1.57 9.48
C ALA A 175 -10.32 -1.33 9.24
N ALA A 176 -10.72 -0.08 8.99
CA ALA A 176 -12.09 0.23 8.64
C ALA A 176 -12.42 -0.20 7.19
N PRO A 177 -13.64 -0.70 6.93
CA PRO A 177 -14.15 -0.99 5.58
C PRO A 177 -14.26 0.27 4.73
N PHE A 178 -14.16 0.15 3.40
CA PHE A 178 -14.37 1.27 2.48
C PHE A 178 -15.84 1.52 2.13
N GLY A 179 -16.73 0.58 2.40
CA GLY A 179 -18.17 0.73 2.11
C GLY A 179 -18.53 0.52 0.64
N PHE A 180 -17.63 -0.03 -0.19
CA PHE A 180 -17.91 -0.40 -1.58
C PHE A 180 -18.95 -1.51 -1.71
N SER A 181 -18.95 -2.48 -0.79
CA SER A 181 -19.89 -3.61 -0.78
C SER A 181 -20.10 -4.16 0.63
N PRO A 182 -21.21 -3.83 1.33
CA PRO A 182 -21.42 -4.12 2.75
C PRO A 182 -21.32 -5.59 3.19
N HIS A 183 -21.35 -6.53 2.25
CA HIS A 183 -21.35 -7.97 2.53
C HIS A 183 -20.03 -8.65 2.15
N ASP A 184 -19.12 -7.92 1.50
CA ASP A 184 -18.08 -8.52 0.69
C ASP A 184 -16.71 -7.84 0.79
N GLU A 185 -16.50 -6.94 1.75
CA GLU A 185 -15.21 -6.26 1.88
C GLU A 185 -14.15 -7.11 2.55
N ASP A 186 -12.89 -6.83 2.20
CA ASP A 186 -11.72 -7.30 2.92
C ASP A 186 -10.97 -6.06 3.43
N PRO A 187 -11.38 -5.48 4.57
CA PRO A 187 -10.84 -4.20 5.04
C PRO A 187 -9.31 -4.24 5.22
N ALA A 188 -8.76 -5.39 5.60
CA ALA A 188 -7.32 -5.60 5.72
C ALA A 188 -6.64 -5.54 4.35
N GLY A 189 -7.20 -6.22 3.35
CA GLY A 189 -6.73 -6.20 1.97
C GLY A 189 -6.86 -4.83 1.31
N ASP A 190 -8.07 -4.28 1.32
CA ASP A 190 -8.41 -3.00 0.70
C ASP A 190 -7.52 -1.86 1.24
N THR A 191 -7.22 -1.87 2.54
CA THR A 191 -6.38 -0.84 3.18
C THR A 191 -4.96 -0.84 2.62
N TYR A 192 -4.30 -1.99 2.52
CA TYR A 192 -2.93 -1.99 2.00
C TYR A 192 -2.89 -1.66 0.52
N HIS A 193 -3.85 -2.18 -0.26
CA HIS A 193 -3.99 -1.88 -1.69
C HIS A 193 -4.13 -0.37 -1.94
N PHE A 194 -4.99 0.29 -1.16
CA PHE A 194 -5.15 1.73 -1.20
C PHE A 194 -3.83 2.49 -0.97
N TRP A 195 -3.09 2.16 0.08
CA TRP A 195 -1.82 2.83 0.40
C TRP A 195 -0.72 2.54 -0.63
N GLU A 196 -0.63 1.31 -1.14
CA GLU A 196 0.31 0.93 -2.18
C GLU A 196 0.05 1.70 -3.48
N ALA A 197 -1.21 1.79 -3.89
CA ALA A 197 -1.60 2.52 -5.08
C ALA A 197 -1.31 4.01 -4.96
N MET A 198 -1.52 4.63 -3.78
CA MET A 198 -1.10 6.01 -3.52
C MET A 198 0.41 6.21 -3.71
N VAL A 199 1.23 5.29 -3.20
CA VAL A 199 2.69 5.34 -3.34
C VAL A 199 3.10 5.21 -4.82
N LEU A 200 2.51 4.28 -5.56
CA LEU A 200 2.77 4.13 -6.99
C LEU A 200 2.37 5.39 -7.78
N ALA A 201 1.23 5.99 -7.46
CA ALA A 201 0.73 7.21 -8.09
C ALA A 201 1.65 8.41 -7.91
N ILE A 202 2.10 8.67 -6.68
CA ILE A 202 3.06 9.76 -6.40
C ILE A 202 4.34 9.52 -7.20
N SER A 203 4.84 8.29 -7.22
CA SER A 203 6.04 7.96 -7.99
C SER A 203 5.85 8.06 -9.51
N ALA A 204 4.63 7.87 -10.02
CA ALA A 204 4.28 8.05 -11.44
C ALA A 204 4.31 9.53 -11.87
N CYS A 205 4.04 10.44 -10.93
CA CYS A 205 4.08 11.89 -11.13
C CYS A 205 5.50 12.47 -11.15
N GLU A 206 6.48 11.81 -10.52
CA GLU A 206 7.88 12.23 -10.56
C GLU A 206 8.49 11.98 -11.95
N ARG A 207 8.50 13.01 -12.81
CA ARG A 207 8.87 12.91 -14.25
C ARG A 207 10.11 13.71 -14.65
N ASP A 208 10.85 14.27 -13.70
CA ASP A 208 12.03 15.08 -14.01
C ASP A 208 13.22 14.23 -14.46
N GLY A 209 13.55 14.34 -15.75
CA GLY A 209 14.64 13.59 -16.38
C GLY A 209 14.22 12.24 -16.96
N LEU A 210 15.05 11.69 -17.85
CA LEU A 210 14.73 10.47 -18.62
C LEU A 210 14.45 9.26 -17.73
N TYR A 211 15.26 9.08 -16.67
CA TYR A 211 15.11 7.98 -15.73
C TYR A 211 13.75 8.00 -15.02
N ASN A 212 13.37 9.17 -14.51
CA ASN A 212 12.14 9.36 -13.76
C ASN A 212 10.90 9.22 -14.65
N ARG A 213 10.97 9.71 -15.91
CA ARG A 213 9.91 9.45 -16.91
C ARG A 213 9.71 7.96 -17.14
N PHE A 214 10.79 7.22 -17.38
CA PHE A 214 10.70 5.79 -17.63
C PHE A 214 10.15 5.01 -16.43
N THR A 215 10.69 5.24 -15.23
CA THR A 215 10.21 4.58 -14.01
C THR A 215 8.80 5.03 -13.63
N GLY A 216 8.43 6.27 -13.94
CA GLY A 216 7.07 6.79 -13.77
C GLY A 216 6.07 6.10 -14.70
N THR A 217 6.43 5.82 -15.96
CA THR A 217 5.59 5.01 -16.87
C THR A 217 5.39 3.59 -16.34
N ILE A 218 6.43 2.97 -15.75
CA ILE A 218 6.29 1.67 -15.09
C ILE A 218 5.33 1.76 -13.90
N ALA A 219 5.46 2.77 -13.05
CA ALA A 219 4.57 2.96 -11.91
C ALA A 219 3.10 3.19 -12.36
N GLU A 220 2.88 3.97 -13.42
CA GLU A 220 1.55 4.17 -14.02
C GLU A 220 0.97 2.86 -14.56
N PHE A 221 1.77 2.08 -15.29
CA PHE A 221 1.37 0.75 -15.77
C PHE A 221 1.03 -0.16 -14.60
N MET A 222 1.86 -0.15 -13.54
CA MET A 222 1.63 -0.98 -12.37
C MET A 222 0.32 -0.61 -11.66
N GLY A 223 0.07 0.67 -11.42
CA GLY A 223 -1.13 1.12 -10.71
C GLY A 223 -2.44 1.01 -11.51
N ARG A 224 -2.40 1.17 -12.84
CA ARG A 224 -3.63 1.12 -13.67
C ARG A 224 -3.92 -0.25 -14.27
N ILE A 225 -2.89 -0.94 -14.76
CA ILE A 225 -3.08 -2.14 -15.58
C ILE A 225 -2.93 -3.43 -14.77
N THR A 226 -2.09 -3.45 -13.75
CA THR A 226 -1.88 -4.66 -12.93
C THR A 226 -3.15 -5.13 -12.22
N PRO A 227 -3.99 -4.26 -11.62
CA PRO A 227 -5.21 -4.70 -10.96
C PRO A 227 -6.15 -5.42 -11.94
N GLU A 228 -6.40 -4.81 -13.11
CA GLU A 228 -7.24 -5.39 -14.17
C GLU A 228 -6.65 -6.69 -14.74
N ALA A 229 -5.35 -6.70 -15.01
CA ALA A 229 -4.66 -7.88 -15.52
C ALA A 229 -4.70 -9.02 -14.48
N THR A 230 -4.52 -8.71 -13.20
CA THR A 230 -4.56 -9.70 -12.12
C THR A 230 -5.96 -10.28 -11.98
N GLU A 231 -7.02 -9.46 -12.08
CA GLU A 231 -8.41 -9.93 -12.09
C GLU A 231 -8.65 -10.96 -13.22
N ILE A 232 -8.23 -10.62 -14.44
CA ILE A 232 -8.37 -11.51 -15.60
C ILE A 232 -7.55 -12.79 -15.40
N LEU A 233 -6.26 -12.67 -15.07
CA LEU A 233 -5.37 -13.81 -14.93
C LEU A 233 -5.82 -14.73 -13.79
N ARG A 234 -6.11 -14.18 -12.62
CA ARG A 234 -6.44 -14.93 -11.40
C ARG A 234 -7.80 -15.62 -11.52
N HIS A 235 -8.84 -14.87 -11.91
CA HIS A 235 -10.22 -15.38 -11.84
C HIS A 235 -10.69 -15.98 -13.16
N LYS A 236 -10.33 -15.38 -14.31
CA LYS A 236 -10.80 -15.87 -15.62
C LYS A 236 -9.91 -16.98 -16.17
N ILE A 237 -8.59 -16.86 -16.04
CA ILE A 237 -7.64 -17.86 -16.57
C ILE A 237 -7.35 -18.95 -15.54
N CYS A 238 -6.83 -18.57 -14.37
CA CYS A 238 -6.42 -19.51 -13.34
C CYS A 238 -7.58 -20.04 -12.48
N ARG A 239 -8.80 -19.50 -12.65
CA ARG A 239 -10.03 -19.90 -11.94
C ARG A 239 -9.86 -19.97 -10.43
N LYS A 240 -9.06 -19.06 -9.87
CA LYS A 240 -8.82 -18.97 -8.43
C LYS A 240 -9.98 -18.27 -7.74
N GLU A 241 -10.25 -18.68 -6.50
CA GLU A 241 -11.18 -17.99 -5.61
C GLU A 241 -10.47 -16.87 -4.84
N GLY A 242 -11.24 -15.87 -4.40
CA GLY A 242 -10.75 -14.66 -3.74
C GLY A 242 -11.32 -13.41 -4.41
N LYS A 243 -10.95 -12.23 -3.91
CA LYS A 243 -11.31 -10.95 -4.53
C LYS A 243 -10.01 -10.24 -4.93
N THR A 244 -10.06 -9.54 -6.05
CA THR A 244 -9.12 -8.45 -6.29
C THR A 244 -9.65 -7.19 -5.59
N HIS A 245 -8.79 -6.19 -5.42
CA HIS A 245 -9.12 -4.95 -4.71
C HIS A 245 -9.14 -3.72 -5.64
N PRO A 246 -9.73 -3.81 -6.86
CA PRO A 246 -9.54 -2.81 -7.91
C PRO A 246 -10.13 -1.45 -7.52
N GLU A 247 -11.22 -1.41 -6.75
CA GLU A 247 -11.80 -0.16 -6.27
C GLU A 247 -10.86 0.58 -5.32
N ALA A 248 -10.25 -0.14 -4.37
CA ALA A 248 -9.26 0.42 -3.45
C ALA A 248 -7.98 0.85 -4.17
N ASP A 249 -7.50 0.04 -5.12
CA ASP A 249 -6.35 0.35 -5.97
C ASP A 249 -6.58 1.64 -6.77
N ILE A 250 -7.71 1.74 -7.49
CA ILE A 250 -8.04 2.92 -8.32
C ILE A 250 -8.20 4.16 -7.45
N LEU A 251 -8.94 4.06 -6.34
CA LEU A 251 -9.15 5.18 -5.43
C LEU A 251 -7.82 5.70 -4.87
N GLY A 252 -6.96 4.80 -4.37
CA GLY A 252 -5.64 5.15 -3.87
C GLY A 252 -4.77 5.79 -4.96
N PHE A 253 -4.81 5.24 -6.18
CA PHE A 253 -4.01 5.77 -7.29
C PHE A 253 -4.44 7.19 -7.69
N GLU A 254 -5.74 7.45 -7.87
CA GLU A 254 -6.23 8.78 -8.26
C GLU A 254 -5.99 9.83 -7.16
N ILE A 255 -6.18 9.47 -5.89
CA ILE A 255 -5.88 10.36 -4.77
C ILE A 255 -4.38 10.65 -4.68
N GLY A 256 -3.53 9.63 -4.84
CA GLY A 256 -2.07 9.82 -4.85
C GLY A 256 -1.62 10.78 -5.96
N LYS A 257 -2.24 10.71 -7.14
CA LYS A 257 -1.97 11.65 -8.25
C LYS A 257 -2.42 13.06 -7.90
N ALA A 258 -3.61 13.21 -7.34
CA ALA A 258 -4.12 14.51 -6.90
C ALA A 258 -3.20 15.15 -5.87
N LEU A 259 -2.78 14.41 -4.83
CA LEU A 259 -1.85 14.91 -3.81
C LEU A 259 -0.50 15.33 -4.40
N ALA A 260 0.07 14.54 -5.32
CA ALA A 260 1.33 14.88 -5.97
C ALA A 260 1.26 16.15 -6.83
N LEU A 261 0.07 16.52 -7.32
CA LEU A 261 -0.16 17.74 -8.10
C LEU A 261 -0.46 18.96 -7.24
N ILE A 262 -1.13 18.77 -6.09
CA ILE A 262 -1.57 19.85 -5.21
C ILE A 262 -0.47 20.24 -4.22
N LEU A 263 0.28 19.26 -3.70
CA LEU A 263 1.27 19.52 -2.66
C LEU A 263 2.57 20.06 -3.28
N PRO A 264 3.16 21.12 -2.70
CA PRO A 264 4.46 21.59 -3.14
C PRO A 264 5.50 20.50 -2.87
N THR A 265 6.18 20.04 -3.91
CA THR A 265 7.36 19.19 -3.74
C THR A 265 8.48 20.04 -3.16
N SER A 266 8.98 19.66 -1.99
CA SER A 266 10.18 20.25 -1.39
C SER A 266 11.31 20.18 -2.42
N GLN A 267 11.94 21.31 -2.76
CA GLN A 267 13.13 21.33 -3.63
C GLN A 267 14.39 21.00 -2.84
#